data_AF-A0A424QC19-F1
#
_entry.id   AF-A0A424QC19-F1
#
_cell.length_a   1.000
_cell.length_b   1.000
_cell.length_c   1.000
_cell.angle_alpha   90.00
_cell.angle_beta   90.00
_cell.angle_gamma   90.00
#
_symmetry.space_group_name_H-M   'P 1'
#
loop_
_entity.id
_entity.type
_entity.pdbx_description
1 polymer ?
#
loop_
_entity_poly.entity_id
_entity_poly.type
_entity_poly.pdbx_seq_one_letter_code
_entity_poly.pdbx_strand_id
1 'polypeptide(L)'
;MGINSIMRLSSAIKSAGTIILNGPAGVFEVEDFALGTIEMLNACAESNGYVVVGGGHTATLIMNRGLADRMGHVSTGGGACLDYLAGRILPGIASLEVSADKFFMDVTKTVNSND
;
A
#
# COMPACT_ATOMS: atom_id res chain seq x y z
N MET A 1 -8.17 -15.70 11.23
CA MET A 1 -7.40 -16.69 10.43
C MET A 1 -6.91 -17.81 11.34
N GLY A 2 -6.79 -19.04 10.83
CA GLY A 2 -6.14 -20.13 11.58
C GLY A 2 -4.62 -20.03 11.60
N ILE A 3 -3.97 -20.61 12.61
CA ILE A 3 -2.50 -20.54 12.84
C ILE A 3 -1.69 -21.01 11.62
N ASN A 4 -2.09 -22.12 10.99
CA ASN A 4 -1.39 -22.64 9.81
C ASN A 4 -1.42 -21.67 8.62
N SER A 5 -2.55 -20.95 8.44
CA SER A 5 -2.67 -19.94 7.39
C SER A 5 -1.78 -18.73 7.68
N ILE A 6 -1.70 -18.31 8.94
CA ILE A 6 -0.83 -17.20 9.38
C ILE A 6 0.63 -17.54 9.07
N MET A 7 1.12 -18.69 9.50
CA MET A 7 2.52 -19.09 9.26
C MET A 7 2.89 -19.10 7.77
N ARG A 8 2.02 -19.69 6.94
CA ARG A 8 2.23 -19.77 5.49
C ARG A 8 2.19 -18.38 4.84
N LEU A 9 1.22 -17.55 5.22
CA LEU A 9 1.08 -16.20 4.66
C LEU A 9 2.27 -15.32 5.06
N SER A 10 2.65 -15.32 6.33
CA SER A 10 3.79 -14.54 6.83
C SER A 10 5.10 -14.94 6.15
N SER A 11 5.31 -16.24 5.93
CA SER A 11 6.47 -16.72 5.16
C SER A 11 6.45 -16.23 3.72
N ALA A 12 5.29 -16.27 3.05
CA ALA A 12 5.15 -15.79 1.68
C ALA A 12 5.41 -14.28 1.58
N ILE A 13 4.84 -13.48 2.50
CA ILE A 13 5.04 -12.03 2.57
C ILE A 13 6.53 -11.71 2.75
N LYS A 14 7.21 -12.34 3.70
CA LYS A 14 8.64 -12.09 3.97
C LYS A 14 9.56 -12.48 2.80
N SER A 15 9.12 -13.41 1.95
CA SER A 15 9.88 -13.83 0.77
C SER A 15 9.63 -12.95 -0.47
N ALA A 16 8.59 -12.11 -0.47
CA ALA A 16 8.21 -11.32 -1.62
C ALA A 16 9.10 -10.07 -1.78
N GLY A 17 9.51 -9.77 -3.02
CA GLY A 17 10.25 -8.54 -3.33
C GLY A 17 9.37 -7.28 -3.41
N THR A 18 8.07 -7.44 -3.64
CA THR A 18 7.08 -6.36 -3.67
C THR A 18 5.77 -6.87 -3.10
N ILE A 19 5.14 -6.09 -2.24
CA ILE A 19 3.93 -6.46 -1.52
C ILE A 19 2.91 -5.34 -1.71
N ILE A 20 1.74 -5.68 -2.26
CA ILE A 20 0.59 -4.78 -2.31
C ILE A 20 -0.40 -5.25 -1.25
N LEU A 21 -0.54 -4.47 -0.18
CA LEU A 21 -1.42 -4.78 0.94
C LEU A 21 -2.71 -3.95 0.83
N ASN A 22 -3.86 -4.62 0.78
CA ASN A 22 -5.17 -4.00 0.84
C ASN A 22 -6.11 -4.79 1.75
N GLY A 23 -6.68 -4.12 2.75
CA GLY A 23 -7.60 -4.70 3.72
C GLY A 23 -6.93 -5.45 4.89
N PRO A 24 -7.66 -5.64 6.01
CA PRO A 24 -7.26 -6.54 7.08
C PRO A 24 -7.51 -8.01 6.69
N ALA A 25 -6.93 -8.95 7.44
CA ALA A 25 -7.10 -10.39 7.18
C ALA A 25 -8.34 -11.01 7.85
N GLY A 26 -9.14 -10.18 8.53
CA GLY A 26 -10.35 -10.56 9.26
C GLY A 26 -10.96 -9.36 10.00
N VAL A 27 -11.95 -9.62 10.86
CA VAL A 27 -12.64 -8.62 11.70
C VAL A 27 -11.72 -8.22 12.86
N PHE A 28 -10.74 -7.37 12.57
CA PHE A 28 -9.66 -7.02 13.51
C PHE A 28 -10.15 -6.17 14.69
N GLU A 29 -11.34 -5.59 14.58
CA GLU A 29 -12.00 -4.80 15.62
C GLU A 29 -12.42 -5.66 16.83
N VAL A 30 -12.50 -6.98 16.64
CA VAL A 30 -12.76 -7.95 17.71
C VAL A 30 -11.45 -8.64 18.06
N GLU A 31 -11.05 -8.55 19.34
CA GLU A 31 -9.74 -9.00 19.83
C GLU A 31 -9.44 -10.47 19.46
N ASP A 32 -10.43 -11.36 19.63
CA ASP A 32 -10.32 -12.78 19.30
C ASP A 32 -10.04 -13.07 17.82
N PHE A 33 -10.34 -12.10 16.94
CA PHE A 33 -10.15 -12.21 15.49
C PHE A 33 -9.02 -11.32 14.95
N ALA A 34 -8.35 -10.55 15.80
CA ALA A 34 -7.31 -9.60 15.40
C ALA A 34 -5.99 -10.28 14.99
N LEU A 35 -5.64 -11.42 15.60
CA LEU A 35 -4.33 -12.07 15.46
C LEU A 35 -3.86 -12.21 14.00
N GLY A 36 -4.73 -12.63 13.09
CA GLY A 36 -4.37 -12.81 11.68
C GLY A 36 -3.96 -11.51 11.00
N THR A 37 -4.69 -10.42 11.27
CA THR A 37 -4.35 -9.09 10.72
C THR A 37 -3.06 -8.57 11.32
N ILE A 38 -2.85 -8.77 12.64
CA ILE A 38 -1.63 -8.35 13.34
C ILE A 38 -0.40 -9.02 12.72
N GLU A 39 -0.44 -10.34 12.59
CA GLU A 39 0.69 -11.11 12.06
C GLU A 39 0.96 -10.82 10.58
N MET A 40 -0.09 -10.55 9.80
CA MET A 40 0.07 -10.09 8.42
C MET A 40 0.79 -8.73 8.36
N LEU A 41 0.41 -7.77 9.21
CA LEU A 41 1.06 -6.45 9.27
C LEU A 41 2.50 -6.54 9.77
N ASN A 42 2.77 -7.37 10.79
CA ASN A 42 4.12 -7.62 11.28
C ASN A 42 4.99 -8.23 10.18
N ALA A 43 4.46 -9.22 9.45
CA ALA A 43 5.18 -9.83 8.33
C ALA A 43 5.51 -8.82 7.22
N CYS A 44 4.60 -7.89 6.91
CA CYS A 44 4.88 -6.80 5.99
C CYS A 44 6.00 -5.88 6.50
N ALA A 45 5.90 -5.42 7.75
CA ALA A 45 6.90 -4.53 8.34
C ALA A 45 8.29 -5.16 8.47
N GLU A 46 8.35 -6.49 8.64
CA GLU A 46 9.58 -7.29 8.74
C GLU A 46 10.11 -7.78 7.38
N SER A 47 9.39 -7.56 6.28
CA SER A 47 9.84 -7.95 4.95
C SER A 47 10.96 -7.03 4.46
N ASN A 48 11.89 -7.58 3.68
CA ASN A 48 12.87 -6.80 2.92
C ASN A 48 12.30 -6.27 1.58
N GLY A 49 11.08 -6.68 1.23
CA GLY A 49 10.39 -6.24 0.02
C GLY A 49 9.80 -4.83 0.14
N TYR A 50 9.50 -4.22 -1.00
CA TYR A 50 8.82 -2.92 -1.03
C TYR A 50 7.31 -3.08 -0.77
N VAL A 51 6.83 -2.56 0.36
CA VAL A 51 5.43 -2.67 0.77
C VAL A 51 4.64 -1.43 0.40
N VAL A 52 3.62 -1.59 -0.44
CA VAL A 52 2.63 -0.58 -0.77
C VAL A 52 1.32 -0.90 -0.06
N VAL A 53 0.83 0.03 0.74
CA VAL A 53 -0.44 -0.09 1.45
C VAL A 53 -1.50 0.72 0.70
N GLY A 54 -2.55 0.02 0.29
CA GLY A 54 -3.79 0.60 -0.24
C GLY A 54 -4.96 0.43 0.72
N GLY A 55 -6.01 1.23 0.50
CA GLY A 55 -7.25 1.18 1.28
C GLY A 55 -7.21 1.99 2.58
N GLY A 56 -8.25 2.78 2.82
CA GLY A 56 -8.32 3.70 3.97
C GLY A 56 -8.28 2.99 5.32
N HIS A 57 -8.98 1.86 5.47
CA HIS A 57 -9.00 1.09 6.71
C HIS A 57 -7.61 0.54 7.08
N THR A 58 -6.86 0.01 6.09
CA THR A 58 -5.53 -0.55 6.32
C THR A 58 -4.50 0.53 6.61
N ALA A 59 -4.55 1.65 5.88
CA ALA A 59 -3.67 2.78 6.12
C ALA A 59 -3.83 3.32 7.56
N THR A 60 -5.07 3.51 8.02
CA THR A 60 -5.35 3.93 9.40
C THR A 60 -4.83 2.94 10.44
N LEU A 61 -4.99 1.63 10.20
CA LEU A 61 -4.50 0.60 11.12
C LEU A 61 -2.97 0.62 11.25
N ILE A 62 -2.25 0.83 10.14
CA ILE A 62 -0.79 0.93 10.11
C ILE A 62 -0.31 2.19 10.84
N MET A 63 -0.99 3.32 10.65
CA MET A 63 -0.69 4.56 11.38
C MET A 63 -0.92 4.40 12.88
N ASN A 64 -2.07 3.84 13.28
CA ASN A 64 -2.40 3.63 14.70
C ASN A 64 -1.43 2.69 15.41
N ARG A 65 -0.78 1.79 14.67
CA ARG A 65 0.24 0.85 15.20
C ARG A 65 1.66 1.39 15.14
N GLY A 66 1.88 2.60 14.61
CA GLY A 66 3.22 3.16 14.44
C GLY A 66 4.09 2.37 13.46
N LEU A 67 3.47 1.66 12.50
CA LEU A 67 4.18 0.83 11.52
C LEU A 67 4.46 1.56 10.21
N ALA A 68 4.02 2.82 10.06
CA ALA A 68 4.10 3.57 8.83
C ALA A 68 5.54 3.69 8.30
N ASP A 69 6.51 3.97 9.17
CA ASP A 69 7.94 4.11 8.81
C ASP A 69 8.59 2.79 8.38
N ARG A 70 7.92 1.66 8.63
CA ARG A 70 8.35 0.33 8.20
C ARG A 70 7.70 -0.14 6.90
N MET A 71 6.84 0.69 6.31
CA MET A 71 6.23 0.44 5.00
C MET A 71 6.96 1.24 3.92
N GLY A 72 6.95 0.76 2.68
CA GLY A 72 7.54 1.50 1.56
C GLY A 72 6.69 2.69 1.13
N HIS A 73 5.37 2.50 1.04
CA HIS A 73 4.42 3.56 0.73
C HIS A 73 3.07 3.30 1.40
N VAL A 74 2.53 4.31 2.10
CA VAL A 74 1.16 4.28 2.63
C VAL A 74 0.29 5.24 1.82
N SER A 75 -0.58 4.69 0.98
CA SER A 75 -1.42 5.50 0.10
C SER A 75 -2.57 6.16 0.85
N THR A 76 -2.76 7.45 0.63
CA THR A 76 -3.94 8.21 1.09
C THR A 76 -5.11 8.14 0.11
N GLY A 77 -4.90 7.57 -1.09
CA GLY A 77 -5.90 7.54 -2.16
C GLY A 77 -7.08 6.60 -1.90
N GLY A 78 -7.01 5.73 -0.89
CA GLY A 78 -8.08 4.78 -0.56
C GLY A 78 -8.49 3.95 -1.77
N GLY A 79 -9.71 4.18 -2.26
CA GLY A 79 -10.24 3.53 -3.48
C GLY A 79 -9.48 3.91 -4.75
N ALA A 80 -8.97 5.14 -4.87
CA ALA A 80 -8.22 5.58 -6.05
C ALA A 80 -6.93 4.77 -6.25
N CYS A 81 -6.27 4.37 -5.17
CA CYS A 81 -5.11 3.48 -5.22
C CYS A 81 -5.48 2.11 -5.81
N LEU A 82 -6.62 1.54 -5.40
CA LEU A 82 -7.10 0.25 -5.91
C LEU A 82 -7.56 0.34 -7.36
N ASP A 83 -8.24 1.42 -7.73
CA ASP A 83 -8.65 1.68 -9.11
C ASP A 83 -7.42 1.79 -10.02
N TYR A 84 -6.38 2.50 -9.58
CA TYR A 84 -5.11 2.58 -10.29
C TYR A 84 -4.45 1.21 -10.46
N LEU A 85 -4.35 0.42 -9.38
CA LEU A 85 -3.79 -0.93 -9.41
C LEU A 85 -4.62 -1.91 -10.26
N ALA A 86 -5.92 -1.67 -10.39
CA ALA A 86 -6.80 -2.43 -11.27
C ALA A 86 -6.71 -1.99 -12.75
N GLY A 87 -5.82 -1.05 -13.08
CA GLY A 87 -5.65 -0.52 -14.43
C GLY A 87 -6.81 0.36 -14.91
N ARG A 88 -7.63 0.87 -13.98
CA ARG A 88 -8.72 1.79 -14.33
C ARG A 88 -8.17 3.17 -14.56
N ILE A 89 -8.78 3.88 -15.50
CA ILE A 89 -8.46 5.27 -15.77
C ILE A 89 -8.97 6.12 -14.59
N LEU A 90 -8.05 6.81 -13.93
CA LEU A 90 -8.40 7.82 -12.93
C LEU A 90 -8.66 9.16 -13.64
N PRO A 91 -9.87 9.73 -13.56
CA PRO A 91 -10.22 10.96 -14.30
C PRO A 91 -9.27 12.14 -14.01
N GLY A 92 -8.79 12.24 -12.77
CA GLY A 92 -7.82 13.26 -12.38
C GLY A 92 -6.46 13.10 -13.06
N ILE A 93 -5.94 11.86 -13.14
CA ILE A 93 -4.67 11.58 -13.84
C ILE A 93 -4.83 11.79 -15.34
N ALA A 94 -5.91 11.28 -15.94
CA ALA A 94 -6.17 11.46 -17.37
C ALA A 94 -6.27 12.95 -17.76
N SER A 95 -6.86 13.78 -16.90
CA SER A 95 -6.93 15.23 -17.12
C SER A 95 -5.55 15.89 -17.06
N LEU A 96 -4.66 15.42 -16.17
CA LEU A 96 -3.28 15.91 -16.08
C LEU A 96 -2.44 15.48 -17.29
N GLU A 97 -2.62 14.26 -17.79
CA GLU A 97 -1.96 13.77 -19.02
C GLU A 97 -2.35 14.64 -20.23
N VAL A 98 -3.66 14.87 -20.43
CA VAL A 98 -4.17 15.76 -21.49
C VAL A 98 -3.61 17.19 -21.35
N SER A 99 -3.48 17.69 -20.11
CA SER A 99 -2.89 19.01 -19.87
C SER A 99 -1.39 19.03 -20.20
N ALA A 100 -0.64 17.99 -19.83
CA ALA A 100 0.80 17.89 -20.10
C ALA A 100 1.08 17.86 -21.62
N ASP A 101 0.29 17.10 -22.37
CA ASP A 101 0.39 17.03 -23.84
C ASP A 101 0.05 18.38 -24.48
N LYS A 102 -0.95 19.08 -23.96
CA LYS A 102 -1.40 20.36 -24.51
C LYS A 102 -0.42 21.50 -24.26
N PHE A 103 0.27 21.50 -23.12
CA PHE A 103 1.10 22.62 -22.67
C PHE A 103 2.61 22.31 -22.62
N PHE A 104 3.03 21.13 -23.11
CA PHE A 104 4.43 20.68 -23.21
C PHE A 104 5.24 20.96 -21.93
N MET A 105 4.94 20.24 -20.85
CA MET A 105 5.82 20.20 -19.68
C MET A 105 6.78 19.02 -19.82
N ASP A 106 8.04 19.31 -20.13
CA ASP A 106 9.12 18.33 -20.06
C ASP A 106 9.40 18.00 -18.58
N VAL A 107 8.67 17.02 -18.03
CA VAL A 107 8.66 16.66 -16.60
C VAL A 107 10.03 16.13 -16.11
N THR A 108 10.96 15.86 -17.03
CA THR A 108 12.27 15.28 -16.72
C THR A 108 13.31 16.31 -16.26
N LYS A 109 13.09 17.62 -16.47
CA LYS A 109 14.09 18.66 -16.14
C LYS A 109 14.11 19.12 -14.68
N THR A 110 13.06 18.88 -13.90
CA THR A 110 12.87 19.56 -12.60
C THR A 110 13.50 18.87 -11.38
N VAL A 111 14.14 17.70 -11.54
CA VAL A 111 14.73 16.96 -10.40
C VAL A 111 16.24 17.23 -10.21
N ASN A 112 16.92 17.86 -11.17
CA ASN A 112 18.36 18.16 -11.09
C ASN A 112 18.71 19.60 -11.55
N SER A 113 18.01 20.61 -11.05
CA SER A 113 18.48 22.00 -11.12
C SER A 113 18.61 22.55 -9.71
N ASN A 114 19.80 22.39 -9.12
CA ASN A 114 20.28 23.29 -8.09
C ASN A 114 20.57 24.63 -8.77
N ASP A 115 19.62 25.56 -8.67
CA ASP A 115 19.82 27.01 -8.69
C ASP A 115 18.91 27.62 -7.62
#